data_AF-A0A1I5QHU7-F1
#
_entry.id   AF-A0A1I5QHU7-F1
#
_cell.length_a   1.000
_cell.length_b   1.000
_cell.length_c   1.000
_cell.angle_alpha   90.00
_cell.angle_beta   90.00
_cell.angle_gamma   90.00
#
_symmetry.space_group_name_H-M   'P 1'
#
loop_
_entity.id
_entity.type
_entity.pdbx_description
1 polymer ?
#
loop_
_entity_poly.entity_id
_entity_poly.type
_entity_poly.pdbx_seq_one_letter_code
_entity_poly.pdbx_strand_id
1 'polypeptide(L)'
;MKSKDKTAKYKPAEDREKDLKLALYRIQRGRSHSGETKVSIAAVAREAGVSTALIHNHYQSIAEVIREVQGRSSRAMRDVKHQDLIAERKKSQAYRQEIKELSAKVARLASINEVLLDENGVLKAKLNNRSVVDLASKKPQ
;
A
#
# COMPACT_ATOMS: atom_id res chain seq x y z
N MET A 1 32.87 61.55 16.49
CA MET A 1 32.63 60.12 16.80
C MET A 1 31.25 59.75 16.28
N LYS A 2 31.14 58.93 15.22
CA LYS A 2 29.83 58.49 14.70
C LYS A 2 29.47 57.15 15.35
N SER A 3 28.42 57.13 16.15
CA SER A 3 27.81 55.92 16.71
C SER A 3 27.27 55.07 15.56
N LYS A 4 27.77 53.83 15.43
CA LYS A 4 27.20 52.83 14.54
C LYS A 4 25.90 52.33 15.19
N ASP A 5 24.76 52.78 14.67
CA ASP A 5 23.48 52.15 14.96
C ASP A 5 23.52 50.69 14.53
N LYS A 6 23.60 49.79 15.51
CA LYS A 6 23.41 48.35 15.31
C LYS A 6 21.93 48.14 14.98
N THR A 7 21.56 48.25 13.71
CA THR A 7 20.22 47.91 13.22
C THR A 7 19.84 46.52 13.74
N ALA A 8 18.81 46.45 14.58
CA ALA A 8 18.36 45.22 15.20
C ALA A 8 18.10 44.17 14.12
N LYS A 9 18.76 43.02 14.24
CA LYS A 9 18.79 41.90 13.29
C LYS A 9 17.49 41.08 13.31
N TYR A 10 16.34 41.74 13.52
CA TYR A 10 15.04 41.11 13.70
C TYR A 10 14.08 41.57 12.61
N LYS A 11 13.53 40.60 11.86
CA LYS A 11 12.41 40.83 10.96
C LYS A 11 11.16 41.19 11.78
N PRO A 12 10.31 42.13 11.30
CA PRO A 12 8.99 42.36 11.87
C PRO A 12 8.17 41.08 11.96
N ALA A 13 7.29 40.99 12.96
CA ALA A 13 6.46 39.80 13.19
C ALA A 13 5.56 39.48 11.99
N GLU A 14 5.03 40.50 11.31
CA GLU A 14 4.19 40.33 10.12
C GLU A 14 4.95 39.71 8.95
N ASP A 15 6.19 40.13 8.71
CA ASP A 15 7.01 39.59 7.62
C ASP A 15 7.41 38.14 7.89
N ARG A 16 7.69 37.81 9.16
CA ARG A 16 7.89 36.43 9.60
C ARG A 16 6.64 35.58 9.40
N GLU A 17 5.46 36.11 9.70
CA GLU A 17 4.20 35.40 9.52
C GLU A 17 3.95 35.08 8.03
N LYS A 18 4.24 36.05 7.14
CA LYS A 18 4.18 35.85 5.69
C LYS A 18 5.17 34.79 5.21
N ASP A 19 6.42 34.83 5.71
CA ASP A 19 7.45 33.84 5.41
C ASP A 19 7.02 32.41 5.82
N LEU A 20 6.41 32.27 7.01
CA LEU A 20 5.90 30.98 7.50
C LEU A 20 4.73 30.45 6.66
N LYS A 21 3.80 31.31 6.27
CA LYS A 21 2.69 30.96 5.36
C LYS A 21 3.24 30.53 3.99
N LEU A 22 4.24 31.23 3.47
CA LEU A 22 4.87 30.89 2.20
C LEU A 22 5.59 29.53 2.27
N ALA A 23 6.32 29.27 3.36
CA ALA A 23 6.97 27.99 3.62
C ALA A 23 5.97 26.83 3.66
N LEU A 24 4.82 27.02 4.33
CA LEU A 24 3.73 26.05 4.34
C LEU A 24 3.21 25.75 2.91
N TYR A 25 2.93 26.79 2.12
CA TYR A 25 2.48 26.61 0.74
C TYR A 25 3.52 25.93 -0.15
N ARG A 26 4.81 26.22 0.03
CA ARG A 26 5.90 25.55 -0.71
C ARG A 26 5.94 24.06 -0.43
N ILE A 27 5.85 23.65 0.83
CA ILE A 27 5.82 22.23 1.22
C ILE A 27 4.57 21.55 0.66
N GLN A 28 3.40 22.20 0.76
CA GLN A 28 2.15 21.64 0.24
C GLN A 28 2.17 21.43 -1.28
N ARG A 29 2.89 22.29 -2.02
CA ARG A 29 3.08 22.18 -3.48
C ARG A 29 4.30 21.35 -3.88
N GLY A 30 5.04 20.76 -2.94
CA GLY A 30 6.22 19.95 -3.20
C GLY A 30 7.44 20.74 -3.72
N ARG A 31 7.49 22.05 -3.46
CA ARG A 31 8.58 22.96 -3.86
C ARG A 31 9.38 23.46 -2.65
N SER A 32 9.48 22.64 -1.61
CA SER A 32 10.27 22.95 -0.41
C SER A 32 11.76 22.94 -0.76
N HIS A 33 12.50 23.93 -0.27
CA HIS A 33 13.96 23.97 -0.36
C HIS A 33 14.59 22.92 0.57
N SER A 34 13.90 22.52 1.65
CA SER A 34 14.36 21.48 2.58
C SER A 34 14.20 20.04 2.07
N GLY A 35 13.54 19.85 0.91
CA GLY A 35 13.24 18.52 0.36
C GLY A 35 12.16 17.74 1.13
N GLU A 36 11.43 18.39 2.03
CA GLU A 36 10.38 17.74 2.80
C GLU A 36 9.05 17.66 2.06
N THR A 37 8.52 16.45 1.98
CA THR A 37 7.24 16.16 1.30
C THR A 37 6.04 16.21 2.23
N LYS A 38 6.25 16.12 3.56
CA LYS A 38 5.17 16.09 4.55
C LYS A 38 5.04 17.43 5.25
N VAL A 39 3.83 17.98 5.25
CA VAL A 39 3.49 19.18 6.01
C VAL A 39 3.53 18.85 7.52
N SER A 40 4.52 19.40 8.22
CA SER A 40 4.65 19.31 9.68
C SER A 40 5.25 20.61 10.22
N ILE A 41 5.10 20.86 11.53
CA ILE A 41 5.62 22.10 12.14
C ILE A 41 7.16 22.13 12.07
N ALA A 42 7.81 20.98 12.23
CA ALA A 42 9.26 20.85 12.03
C ALA A 42 9.68 21.10 10.58
N ALA A 43 8.84 20.72 9.61
CA ALA A 43 9.09 20.97 8.19
C ALA A 43 9.05 22.46 7.86
N VAL A 44 7.97 23.13 8.30
CA VAL A 44 7.77 24.56 8.09
C VAL A 44 8.86 25.37 8.81
N ALA A 45 9.25 24.96 10.01
CA ALA A 45 10.35 25.56 10.76
C ALA A 45 11.69 25.48 10.01
N ARG A 46 12.04 24.31 9.47
CA ARG A 46 13.27 24.13 8.69
C ARG A 46 13.25 24.91 7.38
N GLU A 47 12.12 24.92 6.68
CA GLU A 47 11.95 25.68 5.42
C GLU A 47 12.05 27.20 5.66
N ALA A 48 11.51 27.70 6.77
CA ALA A 48 11.56 29.13 7.11
C ALA A 48 12.83 29.56 7.88
N GLY A 49 13.69 28.61 8.27
CA GLY A 49 14.89 28.87 9.08
C GLY A 49 14.58 29.36 10.49
N VAL A 50 13.52 28.84 11.10
CA VAL A 50 13.01 29.23 12.42
C VAL A 50 13.02 28.03 13.37
N SER A 51 13.11 28.25 14.69
CA SER A 51 12.94 27.17 15.66
C SER A 51 11.47 26.76 15.78
N THR A 52 11.21 25.48 16.01
CA THR A 52 9.86 24.95 16.21
C THR A 52 9.15 25.61 17.39
N ALA A 53 9.87 25.88 18.48
CA ALA A 53 9.36 26.56 19.67
C ALA A 53 8.79 27.96 19.34
N LEU A 54 9.41 28.67 18.41
CA LEU A 54 8.96 30.02 18.04
C LEU A 54 7.59 29.99 17.34
N ILE A 55 7.34 28.97 16.51
CA ILE A 55 6.03 28.77 15.87
C ILE A 55 4.97 28.43 16.91
N HIS A 56 5.27 27.52 17.84
CA HIS A 56 4.33 27.13 18.89
C HIS A 56 4.01 28.27 19.88
N ASN A 57 4.96 29.14 20.20
CA ASN A 57 4.77 30.16 21.23
C ASN A 57 4.22 31.47 20.66
N HIS A 58 4.72 31.92 19.50
CA HIS A 58 4.39 33.24 18.95
C HIS A 58 3.43 33.20 17.77
N TYR A 59 3.27 32.04 17.11
CA TYR A 59 2.45 31.89 15.91
C TYR A 59 1.48 30.70 16.05
N GLN A 60 0.72 30.68 17.14
CA GLN A 60 -0.22 29.60 17.44
C GLN A 60 -1.27 29.40 16.33
N SER A 61 -1.75 30.48 15.73
CA SER A 61 -2.69 30.42 14.59
C SER A 61 -2.11 29.66 13.39
N ILE A 62 -0.84 29.89 13.04
CA ILE A 62 -0.17 29.14 11.97
C ILE A 62 0.03 27.69 12.39
N ALA A 63 0.39 27.43 13.65
CA ALA A 63 0.57 26.08 14.17
C ALA A 63 -0.72 25.25 14.05
N GLU A 64 -1.88 25.85 14.31
CA GLU A 64 -3.20 25.22 14.14
C GLU A 64 -3.48 24.89 12.67
N VAL A 65 -3.25 25.84 11.75
CA VAL A 65 -3.41 25.60 10.31
C VAL A 65 -2.52 24.44 9.83
N ILE A 66 -1.26 24.39 10.28
CA ILE A 66 -0.35 23.29 9.94
C ILE A 66 -0.90 21.95 10.44
N ARG A 67 -1.42 21.91 11.67
CA ARG A 67 -2.03 20.70 12.26
C ARG A 67 -3.28 20.26 11.52
N GLU A 68 -4.12 21.19 11.09
CA GLU A 68 -5.30 20.85 10.28
C GLU A 68 -4.92 20.23 8.94
N VAL A 69 -3.96 20.84 8.22
CA VAL A 69 -3.48 20.33 6.93
C VAL A 69 -2.81 18.97 7.10
N GLN A 70 -1.98 18.80 8.13
CA GLN A 70 -1.38 17.52 8.49
C GLN A 70 -2.44 16.45 8.85
N GLY A 71 -3.49 16.84 9.58
CA GLY A 71 -4.57 15.96 9.98
C GLY A 71 -5.48 15.53 8.82
N ARG A 72 -5.74 16.40 7.85
CA ARG A 72 -6.51 16.09 6.63
C ARG A 72 -5.74 15.16 5.71
N SER A 73 -4.47 15.47 5.44
CA SER A 73 -3.59 14.62 4.61
C SER A 73 -3.38 13.23 5.22
N SER A 74 -3.22 13.14 6.55
CA SER A 74 -3.10 11.86 7.26
C SER A 74 -4.38 11.00 7.14
N ARG A 75 -5.56 11.63 7.28
CA ARG A 75 -6.85 10.93 7.11
C ARG A 75 -7.05 10.43 5.68
N ALA A 76 -6.88 11.30 4.68
CA ALA A 76 -7.00 10.92 3.27
C ALA A 76 -6.04 9.78 2.88
N MET A 77 -4.78 9.85 3.31
CA MET A 77 -3.80 8.78 3.08
C MET A 77 -4.18 7.46 3.75
N ARG A 78 -4.79 7.52 4.94
CA ARG A 78 -5.26 6.33 5.66
C ARG A 78 -6.43 5.69 4.93
N ASP A 79 -7.38 6.49 4.49
CA ASP A 79 -8.59 6.00 3.83
C ASP A 79 -8.25 5.32 2.50
N VAL A 80 -7.36 5.92 1.70
CA VAL A 80 -6.84 5.32 0.46
C VAL A 80 -6.18 3.97 0.75
N LYS A 81 -5.24 3.91 1.70
CA LYS A 81 -4.57 2.65 2.06
C LYS A 81 -5.55 1.59 2.56
N HIS A 82 -6.59 2.00 3.27
CA HIS A 82 -7.59 1.07 3.77
C HIS A 82 -8.44 0.50 2.63
N GLN A 83 -8.82 1.34 1.66
CA GLN A 83 -9.51 0.91 0.46
C GLN A 83 -8.65 -0.05 -0.37
N ASP A 84 -7.36 0.26 -0.57
CA ASP A 84 -6.41 -0.60 -1.28
C ASP A 84 -6.27 -1.97 -0.58
N LEU A 85 -6.17 -1.97 0.75
CA LEU A 85 -6.08 -3.21 1.53
C LEU A 85 -7.36 -4.06 1.38
N ILE A 86 -8.53 -3.44 1.38
CA ILE A 86 -9.80 -4.14 1.17
C ILE A 86 -9.86 -4.72 -0.24
N ALA A 87 -9.45 -3.94 -1.25
CA ALA A 87 -9.44 -4.39 -2.64
C ALA A 87 -8.52 -5.61 -2.82
N GLU A 88 -7.30 -5.58 -2.27
CA GLU A 88 -6.38 -6.71 -2.35
C GLU A 88 -6.85 -7.94 -1.57
N ARG A 89 -7.47 -7.74 -0.40
CA ARG A 89 -8.08 -8.86 0.35
C ARG A 89 -9.18 -9.54 -0.44
N LYS A 90 -10.05 -8.77 -1.12
CA LYS A 90 -11.10 -9.32 -1.99
C LYS A 90 -10.52 -10.10 -3.16
N LYS A 91 -9.49 -9.57 -3.85
CA LYS A 91 -8.79 -10.29 -4.92
C LYS A 91 -8.16 -11.59 -4.43
N SER A 92 -7.46 -11.54 -3.29
CA SER A 92 -6.83 -12.73 -2.70
C SER A 92 -7.86 -13.80 -2.36
N GLN A 93 -9.03 -13.41 -1.84
CA GLN A 93 -10.12 -14.34 -1.56
C GLN A 93 -10.64 -15.01 -2.85
N ALA A 94 -10.84 -14.25 -3.92
CA ALA A 94 -11.26 -14.79 -5.21
C ALA A 94 -10.22 -15.77 -5.78
N TYR A 95 -8.94 -15.42 -5.79
CA TYR A 95 -7.87 -16.32 -6.25
C TYR A 95 -7.78 -17.60 -5.42
N ARG A 96 -7.99 -17.52 -4.10
CA ARG A 96 -8.03 -18.74 -3.25
C ARG A 96 -9.19 -19.66 -3.58
N GLN A 97 -10.36 -19.10 -3.92
CA GLN A 97 -11.51 -19.88 -4.37
C GLN A 97 -11.21 -20.55 -5.72
N GLU A 98 -10.65 -19.79 -6.67
CA GLU A 98 -10.27 -20.31 -7.98
C GLU A 98 -9.23 -21.43 -7.88
N ILE A 99 -8.19 -21.27 -7.05
CA ILE A 99 -7.19 -22.33 -6.80
C ILE A 99 -7.86 -23.59 -6.25
N LYS A 100 -8.82 -23.45 -5.32
CA LYS A 100 -9.55 -24.58 -4.75
C LYS A 100 -10.41 -25.30 -5.79
N GLU A 101 -11.06 -24.56 -6.67
CA GLU A 101 -11.87 -25.13 -7.75
C GLU A 101 -11.00 -25.84 -8.79
N LEU A 102 -9.89 -25.21 -9.19
CA LEU A 102 -8.94 -25.78 -10.14
C LEU A 102 -8.28 -27.03 -9.57
N SER A 103 -7.85 -27.03 -8.32
CA SER A 103 -7.26 -28.21 -7.68
C SER A 103 -8.27 -29.37 -7.61
N ALA A 104 -9.54 -29.10 -7.31
CA ALA A 104 -10.59 -30.11 -7.35
C ALA A 104 -10.83 -30.66 -8.76
N LYS A 105 -10.78 -29.81 -9.80
CA LYS A 105 -10.88 -30.24 -11.20
C LYS A 105 -9.70 -31.13 -11.60
N VAL A 106 -8.48 -30.72 -11.24
CA VAL A 106 -7.26 -31.50 -11.51
C VAL A 106 -7.30 -32.86 -10.81
N ALA A 107 -7.72 -32.92 -9.55
CA ALA A 107 -7.84 -34.18 -8.82
C ALA A 107 -8.86 -35.13 -9.47
N ARG A 108 -10.01 -34.61 -9.93
CA ARG A 108 -10.99 -35.42 -10.68
C ARG A 108 -10.44 -35.94 -11.99
N LEU A 109 -9.78 -35.08 -12.77
CA LEU A 109 -9.16 -35.47 -14.04
C LEU A 109 -8.06 -36.52 -13.82
N ALA A 110 -7.24 -36.36 -12.79
CA ALA A 110 -6.22 -37.34 -12.44
C ALA A 110 -6.83 -38.71 -12.12
N SER A 111 -7.89 -38.76 -11.29
CA SER A 111 -8.59 -40.01 -10.97
C SER A 111 -9.18 -40.68 -12.22
N ILE A 112 -9.77 -39.92 -13.14
CA ILE A 112 -10.31 -40.47 -14.39
C ILE A 112 -9.17 -40.98 -15.28
N ASN A 113 -8.07 -40.23 -15.37
CA ASN A 113 -6.92 -40.63 -16.18
C ASN A 113 -6.28 -41.92 -15.66
N GLU A 114 -6.18 -42.11 -14.35
CA GLU A 114 -5.70 -43.38 -13.77
C GLU A 114 -6.57 -44.57 -14.22
N VAL A 115 -7.90 -44.47 -14.10
CA VAL A 115 -8.80 -45.54 -14.55
C VAL A 115 -8.65 -45.79 -16.06
N LEU A 116 -8.55 -44.74 -16.87
CA LEU A 116 -8.35 -44.87 -18.32
C LEU A 116 -6.99 -45.47 -18.69
N LEU A 117 -5.95 -45.22 -17.90
CA LEU A 117 -4.63 -45.83 -18.09
C LEU A 117 -4.68 -47.32 -17.78
N ASP A 118 -5.36 -47.71 -16.70
CA ASP A 118 -5.58 -49.12 -16.34
C ASP A 118 -6.37 -49.85 -17.44
N GLU A 119 -7.49 -49.27 -17.89
CA GLU A 119 -8.29 -49.82 -19.00
C GLU A 119 -7.49 -49.94 -20.29
N ASN A 120 -6.70 -48.91 -20.65
CA ASN A 120 -5.81 -48.98 -21.82
C ASN A 120 -4.74 -50.07 -21.66
N GLY A 121 -4.19 -50.26 -20.47
CA GLY A 121 -3.25 -51.34 -20.18
C GLY A 121 -3.88 -52.71 -20.43
N VAL A 122 -5.09 -52.93 -19.91
CA VAL A 122 -5.86 -54.17 -20.12
C VAL A 122 -6.15 -54.39 -21.61
N LEU A 123 -6.62 -53.37 -22.32
CA LEU A 123 -6.93 -53.46 -23.75
C LEU A 123 -5.68 -53.75 -24.59
N LYS A 124 -4.56 -53.08 -24.32
CA LYS A 124 -3.27 -53.35 -25.00
C LYS A 124 -2.78 -54.77 -24.72
N ALA A 125 -2.93 -55.27 -23.49
CA ALA A 125 -2.57 -56.65 -23.15
C ALA A 125 -3.42 -57.68 -23.91
N LYS A 126 -4.74 -57.42 -24.04
CA LYS A 126 -5.65 -58.26 -24.85
C LYS A 126 -5.32 -58.23 -26.35
N LEU A 127 -4.94 -57.08 -26.89
CA LEU A 127 -4.53 -56.97 -28.30
C LEU A 127 -3.20 -57.69 -28.60
N ASN A 128 -2.24 -57.61 -27.67
CA ASN A 128 -0.91 -58.19 -27.87
C ASN A 128 -0.87 -59.72 -27.66
N ASN A 129 -1.80 -60.29 -26.88
CA ASN A 129 -1.85 -61.74 -26.59
C ASN A 129 -3.25 -62.32 -26.81
N ARG A 130 -3.39 -63.23 -27.77
CA ARG A 130 -4.66 -63.91 -28.13
C ARG A 130 -5.22 -64.87 -27.06
N SER A 131 -4.48 -65.12 -25.97
CA SER A 131 -4.85 -66.05 -24.89
C SER A 131 -5.33 -65.39 -23.59
N VAL A 132 -5.50 -64.07 -23.57
CA VAL A 132 -5.99 -63.35 -22.37
C VAL A 132 -7.52 -63.38 -22.36
N VAL A 133 -8.12 -64.06 -21.37
CA VAL A 133 -9.58 -64.22 -21.22
C VAL A 133 -10.03 -63.54 -19.92
N ASP A 134 -11.14 -62.79 -19.96
CA ASP A 134 -11.69 -62.14 -18.78
C ASP A 134 -12.26 -63.17 -17.78
N LEU A 135 -11.78 -63.12 -16.53
CA LEU A 135 -12.37 -63.86 -15.42
C LEU A 135 -13.48 -62.99 -14.79
N ALA A 136 -14.73 -63.47 -14.85
CA ALA A 136 -15.87 -62.72 -14.32
C ALA A 136 -15.70 -62.43 -12.82
N SER A 137 -15.64 -61.15 -12.45
CA SER A 137 -15.56 -60.73 -11.05
C SER A 137 -16.91 -60.94 -10.36
N LYS A 138 -16.88 -61.65 -9.24
CA LYS A 138 -18.05 -61.99 -8.42
C LYS A 138 -18.66 -60.70 -7.85
N LYS A 139 -19.96 -60.45 -8.13
CA LYS A 139 -20.71 -59.32 -7.56
C LYS A 139 -20.63 -59.36 -6.02
N PRO A 140 -20.28 -58.25 -5.34
CA PRO A 140 -20.46 -58.16 -3.90
C PRO A 140 -21.97 -58.10 -3.59
N GLN A 141 -22.43 -58.92 -2.64
CA GLN A 141 -23.76 -58.85 -2.04
C GLN A 141 -23.88 -57.61 -1.15
#